data_AF-A0A3L6EKK2-F1
#
_entry.id   AF-A0A3L6EKK2-F1
#
_cell.length_a   1.000
_cell.length_b   1.000
_cell.length_c   1.000
_cell.angle_alpha   90.00
_cell.angle_beta   90.00
_cell.angle_gamma   90.00
#
_symmetry.space_group_name_H-M   'P 1'
#
loop_
_entity.id
_entity.type
_entity.pdbx_description
1 polymer ?
#
loop_
_entity_poly.entity_id
_entity_poly.type
_entity_poly.pdbx_seq_one_letter_code
_entity_poly.pdbx_strand_id
1 'polypeptide(L)'
;MEREDADGALDSWAQFCTLSNELLAGDGDLAVGPRLAPVVGDLCTRGLATLVRDYFLHSLEETFRNHAVKKFWQHFHPYCSASTVDRIKFCVKEHWPEEILSKALEDICLERGYQEKCVLVLVQVLQSYEDRMPRKKIKEVVCSSSLMPRYQLMAPYVALIRRYGYAIRRYPDTLFLKKH
;
A
#
# COMPACT_ATOMS: atom_id res chain seq x y z
N MET A 1 -15.27 -21.45 -29.20
CA MET A 1 -15.34 -19.98 -29.03
C MET A 1 -15.31 -19.57 -27.56
N GLU A 2 -16.09 -20.16 -26.65
CA GLU A 2 -16.09 -19.77 -25.22
C GLU A 2 -14.82 -20.12 -24.42
N ARG A 3 -14.04 -21.15 -24.81
CA ARG A 3 -12.78 -21.51 -24.12
C ARG A 3 -11.62 -20.56 -24.45
N GLU A 4 -11.51 -20.13 -25.71
CA GLU A 4 -10.42 -19.23 -26.14
C GLU A 4 -10.55 -17.83 -25.52
N ASP A 5 -11.79 -17.38 -25.28
CA ASP A 5 -12.06 -16.10 -24.62
C ASP A 5 -11.78 -16.13 -23.10
N ALA A 6 -11.92 -17.31 -22.48
CA ALA A 6 -11.59 -17.52 -21.08
C ALA A 6 -10.06 -17.59 -20.87
N ASP A 7 -9.33 -18.28 -21.75
CA ASP A 7 -7.87 -18.39 -21.68
C ASP A 7 -7.21 -17.01 -21.88
N GLY A 8 -7.68 -16.20 -22.84
CA GLY A 8 -7.16 -14.84 -23.04
C GLY A 8 -7.42 -13.91 -21.85
N ALA A 9 -8.55 -14.06 -21.14
CA ALA A 9 -8.83 -13.29 -19.93
C ALA A 9 -7.93 -13.69 -18.74
N LEU A 10 -7.60 -14.98 -18.62
CA LEU A 10 -6.69 -15.49 -17.60
C LEU A 10 -5.26 -15.01 -17.84
N ASP A 11 -4.80 -14.97 -19.09
CA ASP A 11 -3.48 -14.45 -19.46
C ASP A 11 -3.35 -12.95 -19.14
N SER A 12 -4.34 -12.15 -19.55
CA SER A 12 -4.40 -10.72 -19.19
C SER A 12 -4.43 -10.52 -17.68
N TRP A 13 -5.17 -11.35 -16.94
CA TRP A 13 -5.22 -11.29 -15.48
C TRP A 13 -3.88 -11.61 -14.83
N ALA A 14 -3.22 -12.71 -15.25
CA ALA A 14 -1.90 -13.10 -14.74
C ALA A 14 -0.84 -12.02 -15.02
N GLN A 15 -0.88 -11.42 -16.22
CA GLN A 15 -0.01 -10.32 -16.57
C GLN A 15 -0.28 -9.08 -15.72
N PHE A 16 -1.55 -8.76 -15.45
CA PHE A 16 -1.93 -7.67 -14.56
C PHE A 16 -1.42 -7.88 -13.13
N CYS A 17 -1.56 -9.07 -12.57
CA CYS A 17 -1.03 -9.40 -11.25
C CYS A 17 0.49 -9.21 -11.19
N THR A 18 1.21 -9.68 -12.23
CA THR A 18 2.67 -9.57 -12.32
C THR A 18 3.11 -8.11 -12.38
N LEU A 19 2.52 -7.31 -13.27
CA LEU A 19 2.84 -5.89 -13.41
C LEU A 19 2.44 -5.08 -12.18
N SER A 20 1.34 -5.44 -11.52
CA SER A 20 0.94 -4.81 -10.26
C SER A 20 1.95 -5.09 -9.16
N ASN A 21 2.39 -6.34 -9.01
CA ASN A 21 3.42 -6.70 -8.03
C ASN A 21 4.77 -6.02 -8.34
N GLU A 22 5.15 -5.91 -9.61
CA GLU A 22 6.34 -5.17 -10.05
C GLU A 22 6.25 -3.69 -9.66
N LEU A 23 5.10 -3.05 -9.91
CA LEU A 23 4.84 -1.66 -9.52
C LEU A 23 4.84 -1.47 -7.99
N LEU A 24 4.39 -2.46 -7.22
CA LEU A 24 4.30 -2.38 -5.76
C LEU A 24 5.58 -2.80 -5.03
N ALA A 25 6.48 -3.55 -5.68
CA ALA A 25 7.70 -4.08 -5.07
C ALA A 25 8.72 -2.99 -4.66
N GLY A 26 8.52 -1.73 -5.05
CA GLY A 26 9.20 -0.61 -4.40
C GLY A 26 10.54 -0.19 -4.99
N ASP A 27 11.00 -0.78 -6.09
CA ASP A 27 12.27 -0.36 -6.74
C ASP A 27 12.12 0.94 -7.57
N GLY A 28 10.98 1.64 -7.43
CA GLY A 28 10.80 3.00 -7.90
C GLY A 28 10.42 3.14 -9.38
N ASP A 29 10.28 2.04 -10.13
CA ASP A 29 9.99 2.17 -11.57
C ASP A 29 8.49 2.37 -11.86
N LEU A 30 8.07 3.63 -11.87
CA LEU A 30 6.74 4.02 -12.34
C LEU A 30 6.56 3.80 -13.85
N ALA A 31 7.62 3.43 -14.60
CA ALA A 31 7.53 3.11 -16.03
C ALA A 31 6.82 1.78 -16.33
N VAL A 32 6.34 1.06 -15.31
CA VAL A 32 5.40 -0.06 -15.48
C VAL A 32 4.02 0.42 -15.96
N GLY A 33 3.66 1.69 -15.73
CA GLY A 33 2.37 2.28 -16.13
C GLY A 33 1.99 2.06 -17.61
N PRO A 34 2.85 2.41 -18.59
CA PRO A 34 2.63 2.12 -20.00
C PRO A 34 2.39 0.63 -20.33
N ARG A 35 3.02 -0.30 -19.59
CA ARG A 35 2.83 -1.75 -19.74
C ARG A 35 1.51 -2.24 -19.13
N LEU A 36 1.03 -1.58 -18.06
CA LEU A 36 -0.27 -1.83 -17.46
C LEU A 36 -1.43 -1.39 -18.36
N ALA A 37 -1.26 -0.32 -19.15
CA ALA A 37 -2.32 0.26 -19.96
C ALA A 37 -3.06 -0.72 -20.90
N PRO A 38 -2.39 -1.51 -21.75
CA PRO A 38 -3.09 -2.46 -22.63
C PRO A 38 -3.80 -3.57 -21.85
N VAL A 39 -3.19 -4.07 -20.77
CA VAL A 39 -3.72 -5.18 -19.96
C VAL A 39 -4.96 -4.75 -19.17
N VAL A 40 -4.89 -3.59 -18.52
CA VAL A 40 -6.06 -3.01 -17.82
C VAL A 40 -7.16 -2.69 -18.83
N GLY A 41 -6.81 -2.18 -20.02
CA GLY A 41 -7.77 -1.96 -21.10
C GLY A 41 -8.54 -3.24 -21.47
N ASP A 42 -7.85 -4.35 -21.71
CA ASP A 42 -8.48 -5.65 -22.04
C ASP A 42 -9.35 -6.18 -20.88
N LEU A 43 -8.88 -6.09 -19.63
CA LEU A 43 -9.69 -6.49 -18.48
C LEU A 43 -10.94 -5.61 -18.32
N CYS A 44 -10.82 -4.30 -18.57
CA CYS A 44 -11.93 -3.37 -18.50
C CYS A 44 -12.94 -3.57 -19.65
N THR A 45 -12.53 -3.92 -20.87
CA THR A 45 -13.46 -4.24 -21.96
C THR A 45 -14.27 -5.51 -21.66
N ARG A 46 -13.69 -6.44 -20.90
CA ARG A 46 -14.34 -7.66 -20.39
C ARG A 46 -15.20 -7.43 -19.13
N GLY A 47 -15.30 -6.19 -18.64
CA GLY A 47 -16.11 -5.85 -17.46
C GLY A 47 -15.46 -6.14 -16.11
N LEU A 48 -14.16 -6.48 -16.07
CA LEU A 48 -13.42 -6.84 -14.85
C LEU A 48 -12.82 -5.63 -14.11
N ALA A 49 -13.33 -4.43 -14.37
CA ALA A 49 -12.75 -3.20 -13.88
C ALA A 49 -12.92 -3.00 -12.35
N THR A 50 -13.96 -3.58 -11.74
CA THR A 50 -14.08 -3.72 -10.27
C THR A 50 -12.98 -4.59 -9.69
N LEU A 51 -12.77 -5.78 -10.28
CA LEU A 51 -11.78 -6.75 -9.83
C LEU A 51 -10.36 -6.18 -9.89
N VAL A 52 -10.00 -5.49 -10.99
CA VAL A 52 -8.72 -4.78 -11.14
C VAL A 52 -8.47 -3.82 -9.96
N ARG A 53 -9.47 -2.99 -9.61
CA ARG A 53 -9.35 -2.01 -8.53
C ARG A 53 -9.22 -2.68 -7.17
N ASP A 54 -10.09 -3.65 -6.88
CA ASP A 54 -10.15 -4.31 -5.57
C ASP A 54 -8.89 -5.14 -5.32
N TYR A 55 -8.39 -5.86 -6.34
CA TYR A 55 -7.12 -6.58 -6.26
C TYR A 55 -5.93 -5.64 -6.03
N PHE A 56 -5.86 -4.54 -6.77
CA PHE A 56 -4.75 -3.59 -6.63
C PHE A 56 -4.72 -2.95 -5.24
N LEU A 57 -5.89 -2.54 -4.73
CA LEU A 57 -6.02 -2.02 -3.38
C LEU A 57 -5.65 -3.07 -2.31
N HIS A 58 -6.07 -4.31 -2.49
CA HIS A 58 -5.69 -5.40 -1.59
C HIS A 58 -4.18 -5.65 -1.58
N SER A 59 -3.57 -5.67 -2.77
CA SER A 59 -2.12 -5.88 -2.94
C SER A 59 -1.31 -4.73 -2.31
N LEU A 60 -1.80 -3.49 -2.40
CA LEU A 60 -1.23 -2.33 -1.71
C LEU A 60 -1.24 -2.49 -0.19
N GLU A 61 -2.37 -2.92 0.36
CA GLU A 61 -2.51 -3.15 1.80
C GLU A 61 -1.57 -4.26 2.29
N GLU A 62 -1.50 -5.36 1.56
CA GLU A 62 -0.63 -6.49 1.88
C GLU A 62 0.84 -6.08 1.81
N THR A 63 1.25 -5.39 0.75
CA THR A 63 2.63 -4.90 0.59
C THR A 63 3.01 -3.95 1.71
N PHE A 64 2.14 -3.00 2.07
CA PHE A 64 2.40 -2.09 3.18
C PHE A 64 2.57 -2.85 4.49
N ARG A 65 1.68 -3.81 4.77
CA ARG A 65 1.71 -4.62 5.98
C ARG A 65 3.02 -5.42 6.08
N ASN A 66 3.45 -6.00 4.97
CA ASN A 66 4.63 -6.85 4.93
C ASN A 66 5.94 -6.05 4.98
N HIS A 67 5.96 -4.84 4.40
CA HIS A 67 7.17 -4.02 4.31
C HIS A 67 7.21 -2.92 5.38
N ALA A 68 6.30 -1.95 5.31
CA ALA A 68 6.35 -0.77 6.18
C ALA A 68 5.98 -1.07 7.64
N VAL A 69 4.95 -1.88 7.92
CA VAL A 69 4.61 -2.21 9.31
C VAL A 69 5.73 -3.04 9.95
N LYS A 70 6.29 -4.00 9.21
CA LYS A 70 7.42 -4.80 9.69
C LYS A 70 8.65 -3.93 9.97
N LYS A 71 9.01 -3.04 9.04
CA LYS A 71 10.14 -2.10 9.19
C LYS A 71 9.91 -1.12 10.33
N PHE A 72 8.69 -0.60 10.49
CA PHE A 72 8.29 0.23 11.62
C PHE A 72 8.62 -0.44 12.95
N TRP A 73 8.23 -1.71 13.12
CA TRP A 73 8.52 -2.44 14.36
C TRP A 73 10.00 -2.77 14.55
N GLN A 74 10.76 -2.97 13.47
CA GLN A 74 12.20 -3.22 13.55
C GLN A 74 12.96 -2.03 14.15
N HIS A 75 12.50 -0.79 13.93
CA HIS A 75 13.09 0.40 14.58
C HIS A 75 13.06 0.33 16.11
N PHE A 76 12.06 -0.33 16.68
CA PHE A 76 11.92 -0.50 18.13
C PHE A 76 12.59 -1.76 18.68
N HIS A 77 13.05 -2.68 17.82
CA HIS A 77 13.65 -3.94 18.27
C HIS A 77 14.84 -3.75 19.24
N PRO A 78 15.80 -2.82 18.99
CA PRO A 78 16.91 -2.57 19.92
C PRO A 78 16.44 -2.16 21.32
N TYR A 79 15.31 -1.44 21.42
CA TYR A 79 14.69 -1.06 22.69
C TYR A 79 14.12 -2.28 23.42
N CYS A 80 13.37 -3.12 22.70
CA CYS A 80 12.82 -4.36 23.23
C CYS A 80 13.91 -5.27 23.81
N SER A 81 15.07 -5.31 23.17
CA SER A 81 16.18 -6.19 23.57
C SER A 81 17.11 -5.59 24.62
N ALA A 82 16.99 -4.29 24.92
CA ALA A 82 17.86 -3.61 25.89
C ALA A 82 17.53 -3.99 27.33
N SER A 83 18.56 -4.03 28.19
CA SER A 83 18.39 -4.27 29.63
C SER A 83 17.65 -3.12 30.30
N THR A 84 17.03 -3.36 31.47
CA THR A 84 16.31 -2.31 32.23
C THR A 84 17.19 -1.10 32.54
N VAL A 85 18.48 -1.33 32.84
CA VAL A 85 19.45 -0.26 33.13
C VAL A 85 19.77 0.56 31.87
N ASP A 86 19.91 -0.10 30.72
CA ASP A 86 20.14 0.57 29.44
C ASP A 86 18.92 1.37 29.00
N ARG A 87 17.71 0.85 29.17
CA ARG A 87 16.46 1.57 28.88
C ARG A 87 16.29 2.84 29.71
N ILE A 88 16.60 2.78 31.01
CA ILE A 88 16.57 3.97 31.88
C ILE A 88 17.61 5.00 31.42
N LYS A 89 18.82 4.54 31.05
CA LYS A 89 19.88 5.39 30.52
C LYS A 89 19.47 6.06 29.19
N PHE A 90 18.81 5.31 28.29
CA PHE A 90 18.28 5.84 27.03
C PHE A 90 17.21 6.89 27.27
N CYS A 91 16.22 6.64 28.15
CA CYS A 91 15.14 7.59 28.42
C CYS A 91 15.59 8.90 29.10
N VAL A 92 16.67 8.87 29.89
CA VAL A 92 17.11 10.03 30.71
C VAL A 92 18.13 10.91 29.98
N LYS A 93 18.87 10.37 29.00
CA LYS A 93 20.04 11.05 28.42
C LYS A 93 19.94 11.37 26.93
N GLU A 94 19.14 10.62 26.19
CA GLU A 94 18.99 10.76 24.74
C GLU A 94 17.49 10.84 24.45
N HIS A 95 17.03 11.71 23.54
CA HIS A 95 15.61 11.79 23.14
C HIS A 95 15.19 10.58 22.28
N TRP A 96 15.76 9.41 22.61
CA TRP A 96 15.86 8.22 21.79
C TRP A 96 14.50 7.59 21.46
N PRO A 97 13.50 7.53 22.36
CA PRO A 97 12.15 7.08 22.00
C PRO A 97 11.47 8.00 20.96
N GLU A 98 11.74 9.31 21.02
CA GLU A 98 11.16 10.30 20.13
C GLU A 98 11.85 10.30 18.76
N GLU A 99 13.18 10.17 18.74
CA GLU A 99 13.98 10.04 17.51
C GLU A 99 13.63 8.75 16.75
N ILE A 100 13.52 7.61 17.45
CA ILE A 100 13.12 6.34 16.84
C ILE A 100 11.69 6.41 16.30
N LEU A 101 10.77 6.97 17.08
CA LEU A 101 9.40 7.16 16.62
C LEU A 101 9.38 8.08 15.38
N SER A 102 10.14 9.17 15.39
CA SER A 102 10.20 10.11 14.27
C SER A 102 10.72 9.43 13.01
N LYS A 103 11.82 8.69 13.10
CA LYS A 103 12.39 7.92 11.99
C LYS A 103 11.45 6.84 11.47
N ALA A 104 10.78 6.12 12.37
CA ALA A 104 9.81 5.10 11.99
C ALA A 104 8.58 5.70 11.28
N LEU A 105 8.15 6.91 11.68
CA LEU A 105 7.08 7.65 11.02
C LEU A 105 7.51 8.20 9.67
N GLU A 106 8.74 8.72 9.55
CA GLU A 106 9.31 9.16 8.27
C GLU A 106 9.32 8.02 7.24
N ASP A 107 9.79 6.83 7.63
CA ASP A 107 9.77 5.64 6.76
C ASP A 107 8.35 5.29 6.31
N ILE A 108 7.36 5.37 7.20
CA ILE A 108 5.95 5.15 6.83
C ILE A 108 5.45 6.23 5.87
N CYS A 109 5.81 7.49 6.08
CA CYS A 109 5.43 8.58 5.19
C CYS A 109 6.03 8.41 3.80
N LEU A 110 7.27 7.92 3.70
CA LEU A 110 7.91 7.59 2.42
C LEU A 110 7.18 6.47 1.69
N GLU A 111 6.89 5.36 2.38
CA GLU A 111 6.11 4.26 1.81
C GLU A 111 4.73 4.74 1.34
N ARG A 112 4.02 5.49 2.18
CA ARG A 112 2.70 6.04 1.84
C ARG A 112 2.78 6.91 0.59
N GLY A 113 3.77 7.81 0.52
CA GLY A 113 3.97 8.69 -0.63
C GLY A 113 4.28 7.91 -1.91
N TYR A 114 4.96 6.78 -1.80
CA TYR A 114 5.19 5.88 -2.93
C TYR A 114 3.91 5.16 -3.38
N GLN A 115 3.16 4.60 -2.43
CA GLN A 115 1.88 3.94 -2.71
C GLN A 115 0.86 4.90 -3.35
N GLU A 116 0.83 6.18 -2.93
CA GLU A 116 0.01 7.21 -3.58
C GLU A 116 0.38 7.40 -5.06
N LYS A 117 1.68 7.36 -5.40
CA LYS A 117 2.12 7.39 -6.81
C LYS A 117 1.68 6.15 -7.58
N CYS A 118 1.77 4.96 -6.98
CA CYS A 118 1.31 3.72 -7.60
C CYS A 118 -0.19 3.75 -7.89
N VAL A 119 -0.99 4.28 -6.95
CA VAL A 119 -2.43 4.50 -7.16
C VAL A 119 -2.67 5.48 -8.29
N LEU A 120 -1.92 6.58 -8.36
CA LEU A 120 -2.05 7.55 -9.45
C LEU A 120 -1.76 6.94 -10.82
N VAL A 121 -0.77 6.04 -10.93
CA VAL A 121 -0.50 5.30 -12.18
C VAL A 121 -1.75 4.51 -12.61
N LEU A 122 -2.38 3.75 -11.71
CA LEU A 122 -3.58 2.99 -12.06
C LEU A 122 -4.78 3.91 -12.37
N VAL A 123 -4.94 5.03 -11.65
CA VAL A 123 -5.94 6.05 -11.97
C VAL A 123 -5.75 6.57 -13.40
N GLN A 124 -4.54 6.94 -13.79
CA GLN A 124 -4.23 7.46 -15.12
C GLN A 124 -4.50 6.42 -16.22
N VAL A 125 -4.14 5.15 -15.97
CA VAL A 125 -4.41 4.05 -16.87
C VAL A 125 -5.93 3.86 -17.07
N LEU A 126 -6.70 3.85 -15.98
CA LEU A 126 -8.16 3.71 -16.03
C LEU A 126 -8.82 4.92 -16.71
N GLN A 127 -8.34 6.14 -16.47
CA GLN A 127 -8.82 7.35 -17.14
C GLN A 127 -8.58 7.29 -18.64
N SER A 128 -7.38 6.86 -19.07
CA SER A 128 -7.07 6.73 -20.50
C SER A 128 -7.98 5.72 -21.21
N TYR A 129 -8.42 4.66 -20.51
CA TYR A 129 -9.42 3.74 -21.00
C TYR A 129 -10.81 4.39 -21.10
N GLU A 130 -11.25 5.08 -20.04
CA GLU A 130 -12.54 5.77 -19.98
C GLU A 130 -12.68 6.83 -21.10
N ASP A 131 -11.62 7.60 -21.36
CA ASP A 131 -11.58 8.65 -22.41
C ASP A 131 -11.74 8.09 -23.83
N ARG A 132 -11.31 6.85 -24.05
CA ARG A 132 -11.41 6.16 -25.36
C ARG A 132 -12.79 5.53 -25.57
N MET A 133 -13.62 5.44 -24.53
CA MET A 133 -14.93 4.78 -24.60
C MET A 133 -16.04 5.75 -25.02
N PRO A 134 -16.95 5.36 -25.93
CA PRO A 134 -18.06 6.22 -26.34
C PRO A 134 -19.01 6.50 -25.16
N ARG A 135 -19.40 7.78 -24.97
CA ARG A 135 -20.20 8.30 -23.84
C ARG A 135 -21.44 7.51 -23.42
N LYS A 136 -22.00 6.69 -24.30
CA LYS A 136 -23.18 5.85 -24.04
C LYS A 136 -22.92 4.64 -23.10
N LYS A 137 -21.67 4.21 -22.90
CA LYS A 137 -21.29 3.11 -21.98
C LYS A 137 -20.83 3.58 -20.59
N ILE A 138 -20.76 4.90 -20.35
CA ILE A 138 -20.12 5.48 -19.15
C ILE A 138 -21.00 5.38 -17.88
N LYS A 139 -22.31 5.14 -18.01
CA LYS A 139 -23.24 5.18 -16.87
C LYS A 139 -23.05 4.07 -15.82
N GLU A 140 -22.31 2.99 -16.12
CA GLU A 140 -22.11 1.87 -15.19
C GLU A 140 -20.70 1.77 -14.59
N VAL A 141 -19.70 2.45 -15.16
CA VAL A 141 -18.29 2.22 -14.78
C VAL A 141 -17.54 3.55 -14.76
N VAL A 142 -17.58 4.25 -13.63
CA VAL A 142 -16.56 5.25 -13.30
C VAL A 142 -15.53 4.57 -12.41
N CYS A 143 -14.50 3.99 -13.03
CA CYS A 143 -13.48 3.21 -12.36
C CYS A 143 -12.42 4.09 -11.71
N SER A 144 -12.01 5.17 -12.38
CA SER A 144 -10.90 6.02 -11.95
C SER A 144 -11.22 6.88 -10.72
N SER A 145 -12.43 7.44 -10.64
CA SER A 145 -12.79 8.45 -9.62
C SER A 145 -12.89 7.92 -8.19
N SER A 146 -13.08 6.61 -8.02
CA SER A 146 -13.27 5.98 -6.71
C SER A 146 -12.01 5.37 -6.12
N LEU A 147 -10.95 5.18 -6.93
CA LEU A 147 -9.77 4.43 -6.50
C LEU A 147 -8.95 5.17 -5.43
N MET A 148 -8.63 6.45 -5.65
CA MET A 148 -7.86 7.25 -4.70
C MET A 148 -8.61 7.45 -3.36
N PRO A 149 -9.90 7.85 -3.34
CA PRO A 149 -10.66 7.90 -2.08
C PRO A 149 -10.71 6.55 -1.35
N ARG A 150 -10.86 5.43 -2.07
CA ARG A 150 -10.84 4.10 -1.47
C ARG A 150 -9.49 3.76 -0.86
N TYR A 151 -8.38 4.07 -1.52
CA TYR A 151 -7.03 3.92 -0.96
C TYR A 151 -6.87 4.75 0.34
N GLN A 152 -7.31 6.01 0.32
CA GLN A 152 -7.25 6.89 1.50
C GLN A 152 -8.09 6.38 2.67
N LEU A 153 -9.24 5.75 2.40
CA LEU A 153 -10.08 5.11 3.42
C LEU A 153 -9.50 3.77 3.90
N MET A 154 -8.88 3.01 3.00
CA MET A 154 -8.26 1.73 3.33
C MET A 154 -7.06 1.91 4.22
N ALA A 155 -6.26 2.98 4.06
CA ALA A 155 -5.05 3.28 4.81
C ALA A 155 -5.25 3.13 6.34
N PRO A 156 -5.04 1.94 6.94
CA PRO A 156 -5.24 1.69 8.36
C PRO A 156 -4.10 2.32 9.17
N TYR A 157 -3.12 2.89 8.49
CA TYR A 157 -1.86 3.42 9.00
C TYR A 157 -2.12 4.55 10.00
N VAL A 158 -3.12 5.40 9.74
CA VAL A 158 -3.50 6.46 10.68
C VAL A 158 -4.05 5.88 11.98
N ALA A 159 -4.85 4.82 11.92
CA ALA A 159 -5.41 4.16 13.10
C ALA A 159 -4.36 3.36 13.88
N LEU A 160 -3.49 2.62 13.17
CA LEU A 160 -2.36 1.89 13.76
C LEU A 160 -1.39 2.86 14.43
N ILE A 161 -0.96 3.91 13.73
CA ILE A 161 -0.02 4.91 14.26
C ILE A 161 -0.64 5.72 15.39
N ARG A 162 -1.93 6.09 15.34
CA ARG A 162 -2.59 6.73 16.50
C ARG A 162 -2.63 5.82 17.70
N ARG A 163 -2.97 4.54 17.49
CA ARG A 163 -3.09 3.55 18.56
C ARG A 163 -1.73 3.24 19.19
N TYR A 164 -0.68 3.09 18.37
CA TYR A 164 0.66 2.78 18.84
C TYR A 164 1.44 4.02 19.29
N GLY A 165 1.29 5.17 18.63
CA GLY A 165 1.88 6.44 19.08
C GLY A 165 1.35 6.89 20.43
N TYR A 166 0.05 6.68 20.72
CA TYR A 166 -0.51 6.94 22.04
C TYR A 166 0.02 5.98 23.11
N ALA A 167 0.18 4.70 22.75
CA ALA A 167 0.64 3.68 23.67
C ALA A 167 2.15 3.82 23.96
N ILE A 168 2.99 4.07 22.95
CA ILE A 168 4.43 4.30 23.08
C ILE A 168 4.72 5.56 23.91
N ARG A 169 3.93 6.63 23.72
CA ARG A 169 4.11 7.90 24.45
C ARG A 169 3.62 7.84 25.91
N ARG A 170 2.71 6.92 26.25
CA ARG A 170 2.08 6.83 27.59
C ARG A 170 2.60 5.68 28.44
N TYR A 171 3.15 4.63 27.82
CA TYR A 171 3.48 3.35 28.45
C TYR A 171 4.69 2.66 27.78
N PRO A 172 5.85 3.32 27.69
CA PRO A 172 7.03 2.75 27.03
C PRO A 172 7.54 1.48 27.73
N ASP A 173 7.35 1.32 29.04
CA ASP A 173 7.77 0.09 29.73
C ASP A 173 6.74 -1.04 29.63
N THR A 174 5.44 -0.73 29.67
CA THR A 174 4.34 -1.70 29.77
C THR A 174 3.97 -2.38 28.45
N LEU A 175 4.27 -1.77 27.29
CA LEU A 175 4.10 -2.42 25.99
C LEU A 175 5.17 -3.47 25.71
N PHE A 176 6.37 -3.27 26.24
CA PHE A 176 7.54 -4.10 25.97
C PHE A 176 7.77 -5.18 27.05
N LEU A 177 7.01 -5.12 28.15
CA LEU A 177 6.96 -6.15 29.20
C LEU A 177 5.88 -7.22 29.00
N LYS A 178 4.97 -7.06 28.02
CA LYS A 178 3.84 -7.99 27.79
C LYS A 178 4.04 -9.02 26.67
N LYS A 179 5.24 -9.13 26.10
CA LYS A 179 5.62 -10.27 25.25
C LYS A 179 6.65 -11.13 25.97
N HIS A 180 6.15 -11.95 26.90
CA HIS A 180 6.68 -13.27 27.21
C HIS A 180 5.53 -14.26 27.09
#